data_AF-A0A928RZ56-F1
#
_entry.id   AF-A0A928RZ56-F1
#
_cell.length_a   1.000
_cell.length_b   1.000
_cell.length_c   1.000
_cell.angle_alpha   90.00
_cell.angle_beta   90.00
_cell.angle_gamma   90.00
#
_symmetry.space_group_name_H-M   'P 1'
#
loop_
_entity.id
_entity.type
_entity.pdbx_description
1 polymer ?
#
loop_
_entity_poly.entity_id
_entity_poly.type
_entity_poly.pdbx_seq_one_letter_code
_entity_poly.pdbx_strand_id
1 'polypeptide(L)' 'MDDCGRILAHAREGRRAVVIGGGLLGLEAAGALRSLGMEVAVVALDGQAHGKAARRAFRRAPQGGD' A
#
# COMPACT_ATOMS: atom_id res chain seq x y z
N MET A 1 -2.65 17.49 11.47
CA MET A 1 -3.65 16.41 11.71
C MET A 1 -4.59 16.18 10.51
N ASP A 2 -4.35 16.79 9.34
CA ASP A 2 -5.27 16.70 8.19
C ASP A 2 -4.95 15.53 7.23
N ASP A 3 -3.67 15.12 7.11
CA ASP A 3 -3.24 14.15 6.08
C ASP A 3 -3.90 12.77 6.21
N CYS A 4 -4.00 12.23 7.44
CA CYS A 4 -4.68 10.96 7.67
C CYS A 4 -6.16 11.02 7.27
N GLY A 5 -6.85 12.13 7.58
CA GLY A 5 -8.24 12.34 7.19
C GLY A 5 -8.41 12.36 5.68
N ARG A 6 -7.50 13.04 4.97
CA ARG A 6 -7.48 13.07 3.50
C ARG A 6 -7.21 11.70 2.88
N ILE A 7 -6.29 10.93 3.45
CA ILE A 7 -6.01 9.55 3.01
C ILE A 7 -7.27 8.67 3.18
N LEU A 8 -7.91 8.73 4.36
CA LEU A 8 -9.10 7.94 4.67
C LEU A 8 -10.31 8.34 3.80
N ALA A 9 -10.49 9.62 3.50
CA ALA A 9 -11.56 10.08 2.61
C ALA A 9 -11.47 9.46 1.19
N HIS A 10 -10.26 9.06 0.77
CA HIS A 10 -10.02 8.39 -0.51
C HIS A 10 -9.90 6.87 -0.40
N ALA A 11 -9.68 6.32 0.80
CA ALA A 11 -9.57 4.89 1.05
C ALA A 11 -10.97 4.25 1.01
N ARG A 12 -11.25 3.51 -0.06
CA ARG A 12 -12.52 2.80 -0.26
C ARG A 12 -12.26 1.41 -0.80
N GLU A 13 -13.10 0.46 -0.42
CA GLU A 13 -13.06 -0.91 -0.90
C GLU A 13 -13.03 -0.98 -2.44
N GLY A 14 -12.23 -1.89 -2.99
CA GLY A 14 -12.07 -2.08 -4.43
C GLY A 14 -11.19 -1.03 -5.14
N ARG A 15 -10.75 0.03 -4.45
CA ARG A 15 -9.80 0.99 -5.02
C ARG A 15 -8.35 0.53 -4.87
N ARG A 16 -7.47 1.15 -5.67
CA ARG A 16 -6.02 0.89 -5.67
C ARG A 16 -5.26 2.00 -4.94
N ALA A 17 -4.20 1.63 -4.21
CA ALA A 17 -3.28 2.55 -3.57
C ALA A 17 -1.81 2.15 -3.82
N VAL A 18 -0.93 3.14 -3.87
CA VAL A 18 0.52 2.93 -3.90
C VAL A 18 1.13 3.63 -2.71
N VAL A 19 1.88 2.89 -1.89
CA VAL A 19 2.66 3.45 -0.78
C VAL A 19 4.13 3.50 -1.19
N ILE A 20 4.73 4.69 -1.07
CA ILE A 20 6.14 4.92 -1.40
C ILE A 20 6.92 4.98 -0.09
N GLY A 21 7.84 4.04 0.11
CA GLY A 21 8.63 3.86 1.32
C GLY A 21 8.38 2.49 1.98
N GLY A 22 9.45 1.73 2.22
CA GLY A 22 9.42 0.38 2.82
C GLY A 22 9.79 0.32 4.30
N GLY A 23 9.77 1.46 5.00
CA GLY A 23 9.95 1.52 6.45
C GLY A 23 8.70 1.07 7.22
N LEU A 24 8.80 0.95 8.55
CA LEU A 24 7.72 0.46 9.41
C LEU A 24 6.39 1.19 9.16
N LEU A 25 6.39 2.53 9.22
CA LEU A 25 5.20 3.35 9.00
C LEU A 25 4.59 3.15 7.61
N GLY A 26 5.41 3.01 6.58
CA GLY A 26 4.92 2.77 5.21
C GLY A 26 4.23 1.40 5.09
N LEU A 27 4.78 0.37 5.73
CA LEU A 27 4.17 -0.95 5.76
C LEU A 27 2.89 -0.98 6.62
N GLU A 28 2.85 -0.26 7.74
CA GLU A 28 1.64 -0.12 8.56
C GLU A 28 0.53 0.62 7.80
N ALA A 29 0.87 1.70 7.11
CA ALA A 29 -0.07 2.42 6.24
C ALA A 29 -0.60 1.52 5.11
N ALA A 30 0.27 0.74 4.46
CA ALA A 30 -0.14 -0.22 3.45
C ALA A 30 -1.06 -1.31 4.01
N GLY A 31 -0.77 -1.80 5.22
CA GLY A 31 -1.61 -2.74 5.95
C GLY A 31 -2.99 -2.15 6.27
N ALA A 32 -3.05 -0.92 6.77
CA ALA A 32 -4.30 -0.23 7.08
C ALA A 32 -5.18 -0.04 5.83
N LEU A 33 -4.60 0.41 4.72
CA LEU A 33 -5.31 0.56 3.44
C LEU A 33 -5.84 -0.79 2.92
N ARG A 34 -5.06 -1.86 3.07
CA ARG A 34 -5.50 -3.21 2.69
C ARG A 34 -6.63 -3.73 3.58
N SER A 35 -6.59 -3.43 4.89
CA SER A 35 -7.69 -3.75 5.81
C SER A 35 -8.98 -2.99 5.49
N LEU A 36 -8.89 -1.86 4.78
CA LEU A 36 -10.03 -1.12 4.24
C LEU A 36 -10.51 -1.67 2.88
N GLY A 37 -10.03 -2.84 2.46
CA GLY A 37 -10.45 -3.50 1.21
C GLY A 37 -9.80 -2.95 -0.05
N MET A 38 -8.71 -2.19 0.07
CA MET A 38 -7.97 -1.70 -1.09
C MET A 38 -6.95 -2.72 -1.61
N GLU A 39 -6.70 -2.68 -2.91
CA GLU A 39 -5.52 -3.29 -3.52
C GLU A 39 -4.33 -2.33 -3.34
N VAL A 40 -3.28 -2.77 -2.66
CA VAL A 40 -2.16 -1.90 -2.27
C VAL A 40 -0.83 -2.43 -2.80
N ALA A 41 -0.06 -1.57 -3.46
CA ALA A 41 1.33 -1.83 -3.84
C ALA A 41 2.28 -0.98 -2.99
N VAL A 42 3.43 -1.54 -2.61
CA VAL A 42 4.51 -0.80 -1.92
C VAL A 42 5.71 -0.69 -2.83
N VAL A 43 6.22 0.52 -2.99
CA VAL A 43 7.45 0.83 -3.72
C VAL A 43 8.50 1.27 -2.71
N ALA A 44 9.66 0.62 -2.72
CA ALA A 44 10.78 0.98 -1.85
C ALA A 44 12.08 1.00 -2.66
N LEU A 45 13.04 1.83 -2.23
CA LEU A 45 14.39 1.79 -2.75
C LEU A 45 15.08 0.50 -2.28
N ASP A 46 15.92 -0.07 -3.14
CA ASP A 46 16.59 -1.34 -2.86
C ASP A 46 17.41 -1.24 -1.56
N GLY A 47 17.28 -2.25 -0.69
CA GLY A 47 17.95 -2.31 0.63
C GLY A 47 17.21 -1.64 1.81
N GLN A 48 16.14 -0.85 1.60
CA GLN A 48 15.45 -0.13 2.69
C GLN A 48 14.16 -0.78 3.20
N ALA A 49 13.77 -1.95 2.68
CA ALA A 49 12.65 -2.67 3.25
C ALA A 49 13.04 -3.29 4.62
N HIS A 50 12.45 -2.78 5.70
CA HIS A 50 12.66 -3.35 7.02
C HIS A 50 11.92 -4.70 7.10
N GLY A 51 12.69 -5.80 7.01
CA GLY A 51 12.20 -7.17 7.17
C GLY A 51 12.15 -7.98 5.86
N LYS A 52 12.51 -9.27 5.95
CA LYS A 52 12.62 -10.23 4.81
C LYS A 52 11.33 -10.43 3.98
N ALA A 53 10.18 -9.86 4.41
CA ALA A 53 8.87 -10.14 3.83
C ALA A 53 8.43 -9.19 2.69
N ALA A 54 9.05 -8.01 2.54
CA ALA A 54 8.54 -6.96 1.64
C ALA A 54 8.73 -7.26 0.14
N ARG A 55 9.54 -8.28 -0.23
CA ARG A 55 9.88 -8.58 -1.62
C ARG A 55 8.74 -9.24 -2.42
N ARG A 56 7.65 -9.67 -1.77
CA ARG A 56 6.60 -10.52 -2.39
C ARG A 56 5.30 -9.80 -2.75
N ALA A 57 5.23 -8.47 -2.63
CA ALA A 57 4.01 -7.70 -2.91
C ALA A 57 3.84 -7.27 -4.37
N PHE A 58 4.83 -7.51 -5.25
CA PHE A 58 4.88 -6.90 -6.59
C PHE A 58 4.37 -7.77 -7.75
N ARG A 59 3.49 -8.76 -7.51
CA ARG A 59 3.01 -9.61 -8.63
C ARG A 59 1.55 -10.02 -8.52
N ARG A 60 0.66 -9.06 -8.76
CA ARG A 60 -0.55 -9.18 -9.59
C ARG A 60 -1.29 -7.84 -9.52
N ALA A 61 -1.11 -7.00 -10.54
CA ALA A 61 -2.18 -6.08 -10.92
C ALA A 61 -3.25 -6.92 -11.63
N PRO A 62 -4.56 -6.75 -11.35
CA PRO A 62 -5.60 -7.31 -12.20
C PRO A 62 -5.50 -6.63 -13.57
N GLN A 63 -5.28 -7.44 -14.61
CA GLN A 63 -5.51 -7.00 -15.99
C GLN A 63 -6.98 -6.62 -16.09
N GLY A 64 -7.26 -5.42 -16.60
CA GLY A 64 -8.61 -4.89 -16.73
C GLY A 64 -9.54 -5.84 -17.48
N GLY A 65 -10.80 -5.88 -17.05
CA GLY A 65 -11.89 -6.57 -17.73
C GLY A 65 -13.07 -5.60 -17.89
N ASP A 66 -13.44 -5.43 -19.16
CA ASP A 66 -14.68 -4.97 -19.81
C ASP A 66 -15.30 -3.60 -19.44
#